data_AF-A0A2S6QN66-F1
#
_entry.id   AF-A0A2S6QN66-F1
#
_cell.length_a   1.000
_cell.length_b   1.000
_cell.length_c   1.000
_cell.angle_alpha   90.00
_cell.angle_beta   90.00
_cell.angle_gamma   90.00
#
_symmetry.space_group_name_H-M   'P 1'
#
loop_
_entity.id
_entity.type
_entity.pdbx_description
1 polymer ?
#
loop_
_entity_poly.entity_id
_entity_poly.type
_entity_poly.pdbx_seq_one_letter_code
_entity_poly.pdbx_strand_id
1 'polypeptide(L)' 'YENLAFDYYCLQPMYGPDFAQNTKATIAYCLENPNWRLSIQAHKVVGIP' A
#
# COMPACT_ATOMS: atom_id res chain seq x y z
N TYR A 1 -0.27 17.19 -0.45
CA TYR A 1 -0.29 16.38 -1.69
C TYR A 1 -1.65 16.40 -2.36
N GLU A 2 -2.75 16.66 -1.65
CA GLU A 2 -4.11 16.67 -2.20
C GLU A 2 -4.32 17.67 -3.35
N ASN A 3 -3.52 18.74 -3.39
CA ASN A 3 -3.54 19.73 -4.47
C ASN A 3 -2.52 19.46 -5.60
N LEU A 4 -1.84 18.31 -5.56
CA LEU A 4 -0.95 17.86 -6.63
C LEU A 4 -1.73 16.94 -7.56
N ALA A 5 -1.69 17.21 -8.87
CA ALA A 5 -2.41 16.45 -9.89
C ALA A 5 -1.70 15.12 -10.23
N PHE A 6 -1.72 14.16 -9.29
CA PHE A 6 -1.26 12.81 -9.56
C PHE A 6 -2.39 11.98 -10.19
N ASP A 7 -2.07 11.22 -11.24
CA ASP A 7 -3.04 10.31 -11.87
C ASP A 7 -3.42 9.14 -10.95
N TYR A 8 -2.49 8.74 -10.06
CA TYR A 8 -2.64 7.60 -9.17
C TYR A 8 -2.04 7.86 -7.80
N TYR A 9 -2.79 7.50 -6.75
CA TYR A 9 -2.29 7.42 -5.39
C TYR A 9 -2.18 5.94 -4.99
N CYS A 10 -0.98 5.51 -4.61
CA CYS A 10 -0.71 4.12 -4.26
C CYS A 10 -0.13 4.06 -2.85
N LEU A 11 -0.68 3.18 -2.02
CA LEU A 11 -0.15 2.89 -0.69
C LEU A 11 0.30 1.44 -0.62
N GLN A 12 1.50 1.23 -0.09
CA GLN A 12 2.09 -0.10 0.07
C GLN A 12 2.34 -0.38 1.56
N PRO A 13 2.10 -1.62 2.02
CA PRO A 13 2.55 -2.01 3.34
C PRO A 13 4.07 -1.98 3.40
N MET A 14 4.60 -1.37 4.47
CA MET A 14 6.01 -1.43 4.75
C MET A 14 6.39 -2.88 5.06
N TYR A 15 7.36 -3.40 4.29
CA TYR A 15 7.95 -4.71 4.53
C TYR A 15 8.88 -4.67 5.74
N GLY A 16 8.79 -5.67 6.61
CA GLY A 16 9.56 -5.72 7.85
C GLY A 16 8.90 -6.62 8.91
N PRO A 17 9.34 -6.55 10.17
CA PRO A 17 8.82 -7.37 11.26
C PRO A 17 7.30 -7.27 11.43
N ASP A 18 6.74 -6.08 11.19
CA ASP A 18 5.32 -5.79 11.37
C ASP A 18 4.51 -5.89 10.07
N PHE A 19 4.99 -6.62 9.06
CA PHE A 19 4.37 -6.67 7.74
C PHE A 19 2.87 -7.01 7.77
N ALA A 20 2.47 -7.95 8.62
CA ALA A 20 1.06 -8.32 8.77
C ALA A 20 0.20 -7.16 9.29
N GLN A 21 0.72 -6.40 10.26
CA GLN A 21 0.03 -5.24 10.81
C GLN A 21 -0.03 -4.10 9.79
N ASN A 22 1.08 -3.84 9.10
CA ASN A 22 1.16 -2.83 8.05
C ASN A 22 0.20 -3.14 6.90
N THR A 23 0.07 -4.41 6.52
CA THR A 23 -0.88 -4.86 5.48
C THR A 23 -2.31 -4.53 5.88
N LYS A 24 -2.71 -4.83 7.13
CA LYS A 24 -4.05 -4.49 7.63
C LYS A 24 -4.29 -2.98 7.64
N ALA A 25 -3.31 -2.21 8.11
CA ALA A 25 -3.40 -0.75 8.17
C ALA A 25 -3.52 -0.13 6.76
N THR A 26 -2.73 -0.61 5.79
CA THR A 26 -2.81 -0.17 4.40
C THR A 26 -4.18 -0.48 3.78
N ILE A 27 -4.71 -1.68 4.03
CA ILE A 27 -6.05 -2.06 3.54
C ILE A 27 -7.12 -1.13 4.11
N ALA A 28 -7.13 -0.94 5.44
CA ALA A 28 -8.09 -0.07 6.11
C ALA A 28 -8.03 1.36 5.54
N TYR A 29 -6.82 1.90 5.38
CA TYR A 29 -6.64 3.25 4.82
C TYR A 29 -7.19 3.37 3.40
N CYS A 30 -6.91 2.42 2.51
CA CYS A 30 -7.43 2.47 1.13
C CYS A 30 -8.96 2.30 1.07
N LEU A 31 -9.56 1.56 2.01
CA LEU A 31 -11.02 1.43 2.12
C LEU A 31 -11.66 2.74 2.58
N GLU A 32 -11.03 3.45 3.52
CA GLU A 32 -11.49 4.76 4.01
C GLU A 32 -11.21 5.90 3.01
N ASN A 33 -10.22 5.73 2.14
CA ASN A 33 -9.75 6.75 1.19
C ASN A 33 -9.75 6.18 -0.25
N PRO A 34 -10.90 6.13 -0.95
CA PRO A 34 -11.06 5.39 -2.20
C PRO A 34 -10.21 5.89 -3.38
N ASN A 35 -9.61 7.08 -3.29
CA ASN A 35 -8.62 7.57 -4.26
C ASN A 35 -7.27 6.82 -4.16
N TRP A 36 -7.01 6.14 -3.04
CA TRP A 36 -5.79 5.37 -2.79
C TRP A 36 -5.98 3.91 -3.15
N ARG A 37 -5.00 3.38 -3.89
CA ARG A 37 -4.95 1.97 -4.29
C ARG A 37 -3.94 1.22 -3.44
N LEU A 38 -4.33 0.03 -2.96
CA LEU A 38 -3.39 -0.91 -2.37
C LEU A 38 -2.42 -1.39 -3.45
N SER A 39 -1.13 -1.19 -3.21
CA SER A 39 -0.05 -1.72 -4.05
C SER A 39 0.76 -2.74 -3.24
N ILE A 40 1.16 -3.83 -3.91
CA ILE A 40 1.74 -5.02 -3.26
C ILE A 40 3.14 -5.23 -3.81
N GLN A 41 4.09 -5.54 -2.94
CA GLN A 41 5.45 -5.89 -3.35
C GLN A 41 5.48 -7.33 -3.86
N ALA A 42 5.02 -7.54 -5.10
CA ALA A 42 4.82 -8.86 -5.67
C ALA A 42 6.09 -9.75 -5.56
N HIS A 43 7.28 -9.20 -5.80
CA HIS A 43 8.56 -9.92 -5.68
C HIS A 43 8.78 -10.52 -4.27
N LYS A 44 8.40 -9.81 -3.19
CA LYS A 44 8.44 -10.35 -1.82
C LYS A 44 7.42 -11.46 -1.58
N VAL A 45 6.27 -11.39 -2.25
CA VAL A 45 5.22 -12.42 -2.16
C VAL A 45 5.62 -13.68 -2.93
N VAL A 46 6.24 -13.54 -4.10
CA VAL A 46 6.65 -14.68 -4.95
C VAL A 46 8.05 -15.20 -4.62
N GLY A 47 8.78 -14.55 -3.69
CA GLY A 47 10.10 -14.99 -3.23
C GLY A 47 11.25 -14.68 -4.21
N ILE A 48 11.10 -13.65 -5.05
CA ILE A 48 12.11 -13.23 -6.02
C ILE A 48 12.78 -11.94 -5.51
N PRO A 49 14.12 -11.81 -5.57
CA PRO A 49 14.84 -10.59 -5.19
C PRO A 49 14.39 -9.35 -5.96
#